data_AF-A0A1X7EH72-F1
#
_entry.id   AF-A0A1X7EH72-F1
#
_cell.length_a   1.000
_cell.length_b   1.000
_cell.length_c   1.000
_cell.angle_alpha   90.00
_cell.angle_beta   90.00
_cell.angle_gamma   90.00
#
_symmetry.space_group_name_H-M   'P 1'
#
loop_
_entity.id
_entity.type
_entity.pdbx_description
1 polymer ?
#
loop_
_entity_poly.entity_id
_entity_poly.type
_entity_poly.pdbx_seq_one_letter_code
_entity_poly.pdbx_strand_id
1 'polypeptide(L)' 'MKLEIARALFLVAGLAVTTAAVAAWEEPRPVVFSKADQCAAPRVVKAQQSPSEPDQDLLLFLFGMRQGLRPFG' A
#
# COMPACT_ATOMS: atom_id res chain seq x y z
N MET A 1 -36.56 -12.64 -32.42
CA MET A 1 -35.33 -13.15 -31.77
C MET A 1 -35.71 -14.30 -30.85
N LYS A 2 -34.94 -15.40 -30.80
CA LYS A 2 -35.23 -16.53 -29.88
C LYS A 2 -34.79 -16.18 -28.46
N LEU A 3 -35.68 -16.40 -27.50
CA LEU A 3 -35.47 -16.04 -26.09
C LEU A 3 -34.27 -16.79 -25.47
N GLU A 4 -34.04 -18.03 -25.91
CA GLU A 4 -32.89 -18.84 -25.51
C GLU A 4 -31.55 -18.27 -25.98
N ILE A 5 -31.51 -17.67 -27.18
CA ILE A 5 -30.28 -17.03 -27.70
C ILE A 5 -29.95 -15.80 -26.86
N ALA A 6 -30.96 -14.99 -26.52
CA ALA A 6 -30.74 -13.81 -25.67
C ALA A 6 -30.18 -14.21 -24.30
N ARG A 7 -30.76 -15.22 -23.64
CA ARG A 7 -30.29 -15.71 -22.34
C ARG A 7 -28.85 -16.21 -22.40
N ALA A 8 -28.52 -17.02 -23.41
CA ALA A 8 -27.16 -17.51 -23.60
C ALA A 8 -26.16 -16.36 -23.82
N LEU A 9 -26.52 -15.38 -24.65
CA LEU A 9 -25.68 -14.19 -24.88
C LEU A 9 -25.46 -13.38 -23.60
N PHE A 10 -26.51 -13.17 -22.79
CA PHE A 10 -26.38 -12.48 -21.51
C PHE A 10 -25.47 -13.22 -20.54
N LEU A 11 -25.59 -14.55 -20.45
CA LEU A 11 -24.75 -15.36 -19.59
C LEU A 11 -23.28 -15.31 -20.02
N VAL A 12 -23.00 -15.48 -21.31
CA VAL A 12 -21.63 -15.43 -21.84
C VAL A 12 -21.01 -14.04 -21.67
N ALA A 13 -21.77 -12.98 -21.96
CA ALA A 13 -21.30 -11.61 -21.76
C ALA A 13 -21.00 -11.32 -20.28
N GLY A 14 -21.87 -11.77 -19.36
CA GLY A 14 -21.65 -11.66 -17.92
C GLY A 14 -20.38 -12.38 -17.48
N LEU A 15 -20.16 -13.62 -17.92
CA LEU A 15 -18.94 -14.37 -17.63
C LEU A 15 -17.68 -13.68 -18.16
N ALA A 16 -17.74 -13.13 -19.38
CA ALA A 16 -16.60 -12.42 -19.96
C ALA A 16 -16.23 -11.18 -19.14
N VAL A 17 -17.23 -10.39 -18.73
CA VAL A 17 -17.03 -9.18 -17.92
C VAL A 17 -16.48 -9.52 -16.53
N THR A 18 -17.03 -10.54 -15.86
CA THR A 18 -16.55 -10.94 -14.53
C THR A 18 -15.11 -11.45 -14.60
N THR A 19 -14.77 -12.22 -15.63
CA THR A 19 -13.40 -12.71 -15.85
C THR A 19 -12.44 -11.55 -16.08
N ALA A 20 -12.81 -10.58 -16.91
CA ALA A 20 -12.00 -9.39 -17.16
C ALA A 20 -11.82 -8.54 -15.89
N ALA A 21 -12.88 -8.36 -15.10
CA ALA A 21 -12.82 -7.60 -13.85
C ALA A 21 -11.89 -8.25 -12.81
N VAL A 22 -11.97 -9.58 -12.65
CA VAL A 22 -11.09 -10.32 -11.76
C VAL A 22 -9.64 -10.30 -12.27
N ALA A 23 -9.42 -10.44 -13.57
CA ALA A 23 -8.08 -10.39 -14.15
C ALA A 23 -7.43 -8.99 -14.07
N ALA A 24 -8.24 -7.93 -14.13
CA ALA A 24 -7.77 -6.56 -13.97
C ALA A 24 -7.64 -6.12 -12.51
N TRP A 25 -8.09 -6.94 -11.55
CA TRP A 25 -7.97 -6.63 -10.14
C TRP A 25 -6.52 -6.80 -9.70
N GLU A 26 -5.86 -5.69 -9.39
CA GLU A 26 -4.56 -5.72 -8.74
C GLU A 26 -4.66 -5.26 -7.28
N GLU A 27 -4.28 -6.15 -6.38
CA GLU A 27 -4.22 -5.89 -4.94
C GLU A 27 -2.98 -4.99 -4.67
N PRO A 28 -3.17 -3.73 -4.21
CA PRO A 28 -2.04 -2.84 -3.97
C PRO A 28 -1.17 -3.38 -2.84
N ARG A 29 0.06 -3.80 -3.16
CA ARG A 29 1.02 -4.17 -2.11
C ARG A 29 1.51 -2.93 -1.36
N PRO A 30 1.79 -3.03 -0.05
CA PRO A 30 2.36 -1.92 0.70
C PRO A 30 3.72 -1.56 0.10
N VAL A 31 3.83 -0.35 -0.45
CA VAL A 31 5.06 0.20 -1.02
C VAL A 31 5.40 1.50 -0.32
N VAL A 32 6.69 1.72 -0.05
CA VAL A 32 7.17 2.99 0.52
C VAL A 32 7.31 3.99 -0.62
N PHE A 33 6.40 4.96 -0.68
CA PHE A 33 6.45 6.04 -1.65
C PHE A 33 7.55 7.04 -1.26
N SER A 34 8.57 7.20 -2.11
CA SER A 34 9.65 8.16 -1.91
C SER A 34 9.35 9.56 -2.44
N LYS A 35 8.30 9.72 -3.27
CA LYS A 35 7.88 11.00 -3.88
C LYS A 35 6.42 11.30 -3.55
N ALA A 36 6.21 12.08 -2.49
CA ALA A 36 4.88 12.47 -2.04
C ALA A 36 4.18 13.49 -2.97
N ASP A 37 4.95 14.24 -3.77
CA ASP A 37 4.44 15.37 -4.56
C ASP A 37 3.58 14.97 -5.78
N GLN A 38 3.58 13.70 -6.16
CA GLN A 38 2.82 13.17 -7.31
C GLN A 38 1.48 12.55 -6.91
N CYS A 39 1.15 12.51 -5.62
CA CYS A 39 -0.08 11.91 -5.13
C CYS A 39 -1.10 12.99 -4.76
N ALA A 40 -2.38 12.74 -5.03
CA ALA A 40 -3.45 13.58 -4.52
C ALA A 40 -3.43 13.55 -2.99
N ALA A 41 -3.34 14.72 -2.36
CA ALA A 41 -3.35 14.81 -0.91
C ALA A 41 -4.69 14.31 -0.37
N PRO A 42 -4.70 13.44 0.67
CA PRO A 42 -5.94 13.00 1.29
C PRO A 42 -6.72 14.21 1.84
N ARG A 43 -8.05 14.15 1.76
CA ARG A 43 -8.97 15.25 2.15
C ARG A 43 -8.72 15.74 3.58
N VAL A 44 -8.23 14.86 4.45
CA VAL A 44 -7.72 15.20 5.77
C VAL A 44 -6.20 15.03 5.72
N VAL A 45 -5.50 16.14 5.46
CA VAL A 45 -4.06 16.19 5.67
C VAL A 45 -3.86 16.15 7.18
N LYS A 46 -3.44 14.98 7.69
CA LYS A 46 -2.88 14.91 9.05
C LYS A 46 -1.72 15.90 9.03
N ALA A 47 -1.82 16.97 9.83
CA ALA A 47 -0.80 18.02 9.90
C ALA A 47 0.56 17.34 9.87
N GLN A 48 1.36 17.63 8.84
CA GLN A 48 2.66 17.00 8.65
C GLN A 48 3.37 17.14 9.98
N GLN A 49 3.49 16.02 10.69
CA GLN A 49 4.23 15.98 11.94
C GLN A 49 5.60 16.51 11.55
N SER A 50 6.02 17.56 12.26
CA SER A 50 7.33 18.20 12.16
C SER A 50 8.38 17.16 11.75
N PRO A 51 9.29 17.47 10.80
CA PRO A 51 10.31 16.54 10.33
C PRO A 51 10.80 15.72 11.51
N SER A 52 10.51 14.42 11.52
CA SER A 52 10.90 13.55 12.62
C SER A 52 12.39 13.30 12.47
N GLU A 53 13.18 14.32 12.77
CA GLU A 53 14.61 14.18 12.98
C GLU A 53 14.75 13.17 14.11
N PRO A 54 15.42 12.02 13.89
CA PRO A 54 15.69 11.10 14.98
C PRO A 54 16.49 11.86 16.02
N ASP A 55 15.95 11.96 17.23
CA ASP A 55 16.58 12.65 18.34
C ASP A 55 18.02 12.14 18.51
N GLN A 56 18.99 13.04 18.52
CA GLN A 56 20.42 12.67 18.58
C GLN A 56 20.71 11.85 19.84
N ASP A 57 20.00 12.17 20.93
CA ASP A 57 20.08 11.46 22.21
C ASP A 57 19.53 10.04 22.11
N LEU A 58 18.49 9.80 21.31
CA LEU A 58 17.97 8.45 21.05
C LEU A 58 18.99 7.60 20.30
N LEU A 59 19.67 8.17 19.30
CA LEU A 59 20.73 7.48 18.57
C LEU A 59 21.93 7.16 19.48
N LEU A 60 22.38 8.13 20.28
CA LEU A 60 23.43 7.94 21.29
C LEU A 60 23.07 6.85 22.31
N PHE A 61 21.82 6.83 22.79
CA PHE A 61 21.32 5.82 23.71
C PHE A 61 21.33 4.41 23.10
N LEU A 62 20.84 4.25 21.86
CA LEU A 62 20.85 2.97 21.15
C LEU A 62 22.27 2.44 20.92
N PHE A 63 23.22 3.32 20.57
CA PHE A 63 24.63 2.95 20.45
C PHE A 63 25.25 2.55 21.79
N GLY A 64 24.95 3.29 22.86
CA GLY A 64 25.40 2.97 24.22
C GLY A 64 24.90 1.60 24.70
N MET A 65 23.61 1.30 24.50
CA MET A 65 23.05 -0.02 24.83
C MET A 65 23.73 -1.15 24.06
N ARG A 66 23.97 -0.97 22.76
CA ARG A 66 24.66 -1.99 21.94
C ARG A 66 26.10 -2.23 22.38
N GLN A 67 26.78 -1.21 22.92
CA GLN A 67 28.15 -1.32 23.41
C GLN A 67 28.21 -1.92 24.82
N GLY A 68 27.28 -1.59 25.72
CA GLY A 68 27.20 -2.15 27.07
C GLY A 68 26.79 -3.63 27.13
N LEU A 69 26.17 -4.15 26.07
CA LEU A 69 25.82 -5.57 25.93
C LEU A 69 26.97 -6.46 25.44
N ARG A 70 28.15 -5.88 25.13
CA ARG A 70 29.33 -6.69 24.82
C ARG A 70 29.97 -7.19 26.11
N PRO A 71 30.22 -8.50 26.26
CA PRO A 71 30.95 -9.01 27.40
C PRO A 71 32.34 -8.36 27.38
N PHE A 72 32.77 -7.80 28.51
CA PHE A 72 34.15 -7.39 28.70
C PHE A 72 35.01 -8.66 28.53
N GLY A 73 35.81 -8.68 27.47
CA GLY A 73 36.90 -9.64 27.30
C GLY A 73 38.09 -9.23 28.13
#